data_AF-A0A7S3BRP0-F1
#
_entry.id   AF-A0A7S3BRP0-F1
#
_cell.length_a   1.000
_cell.length_b   1.000
_cell.length_c   1.000
_cell.angle_alpha   90.00
_cell.angle_beta   90.00
_cell.angle_gamma   90.00
#
_symmetry.space_group_name_H-M   'P 1'
#
loop_
_entity.id
_entity.type
_entity.pdbx_description
1 polymer ?
#
loop_
_entity_poly.entity_id
_entity_poly.type
_entity_poly.pdbx_seq_one_letter_code
_entity_poly.pdbx_strand_id
1 'polypeptide(L)'
;MATQFFANGVDVFGRPPKCRGCHEIVGNMKQALEPRVAEFKAARERRESRRRSGAVTVSHYGVLEDLVEETIAGACRFGNTYHVPQARKACEKLLEAMEDEIVAAYVAHGKRSQDAAFDPNWEVCYEATRACTKELASHPLSDFTDDMEFESGDASAAYTSEVMPSWSDGDGVLLDTDRRAVRKVVAGSFLQDVILSDEAERLDVLLYLSFPFSNKEFHESAMPAFARLGAVIGGSHDELEHTCGGSDMCREAAAALTGRVILARINVDNNELAPPHGDNIDGPAMAHYPAGSKGMPKFMSNNSLDGRLTVYDLLFFLMHTTATPVVARAAAVMSREARREALYYRAWDDEDRLSGDPLPFEWDWTGTPESDLSGRIEL
;
A
#
# COMPACT_ATOMS: atom_id res chain seq x y z
N MET A 1 19.73 -18.21 5.53
CA MET A 1 20.90 -17.38 5.85
C MET A 1 20.53 -15.95 5.52
N ALA A 2 20.70 -14.99 6.43
CA ALA A 2 20.32 -13.59 6.17
C ALA A 2 21.23 -12.99 5.08
N THR A 3 20.63 -12.56 3.98
CA THR A 3 21.31 -11.91 2.85
C THR A 3 21.96 -10.61 3.34
N GLN A 4 23.27 -10.47 3.18
CA GLN A 4 23.97 -9.23 3.55
C GLN A 4 23.73 -8.19 2.45
N PHE A 5 22.95 -7.15 2.75
CA PHE A 5 22.66 -6.04 1.81
C PHE A 5 23.92 -5.25 1.38
N PHE A 6 24.99 -5.31 2.18
CA PHE A 6 26.29 -4.73 1.86
C PHE A 6 27.35 -5.83 1.82
N ALA A 7 27.64 -6.36 0.64
CA ALA A 7 28.76 -7.28 0.44
C ALA A 7 30.05 -6.46 0.36
N ASN A 8 31.08 -6.80 1.15
CA ASN A 8 32.36 -6.07 1.19
C ASN A 8 32.23 -4.56 1.56
N GLY A 9 31.16 -4.17 2.26
CA GLY A 9 30.96 -2.80 2.73
C GLY A 9 30.35 -1.83 1.72
N VAL A 10 29.86 -2.33 0.58
CA VAL A 10 29.12 -1.57 -0.44
C VAL A 10 27.89 -2.36 -0.90
N ASP A 11 26.86 -1.66 -1.40
CA ASP A 11 25.67 -2.30 -1.96
C ASP A 11 25.89 -2.73 -3.42
N VAL A 12 24.84 -3.24 -4.07
CA VAL A 12 24.89 -3.72 -5.46
C VAL A 12 25.22 -2.63 -6.48
N PHE A 13 25.13 -1.36 -6.11
CA PHE A 13 25.50 -0.20 -6.91
C PHE A 13 26.86 0.39 -6.52
N GLY A 14 27.62 -0.30 -5.66
CA GLY A 14 28.90 0.18 -5.15
C GLY A 14 28.77 1.30 -4.12
N ARG A 15 27.57 1.58 -3.57
CA ARG A 15 27.37 2.63 -2.57
C ARG A 15 27.76 2.12 -1.18
N PRO A 16 28.63 2.83 -0.44
CA PRO A 16 28.82 2.54 0.98
C PRO A 16 27.55 2.91 1.77
N PRO A 17 27.35 2.37 2.99
CA PRO A 17 26.17 2.66 3.82
C PRO A 17 25.89 4.14 4.03
N LYS A 18 26.94 4.97 4.15
CA LYS A 18 26.84 6.43 4.24
C LYS A 18 26.24 7.04 2.97
N CYS A 19 26.70 6.62 1.80
CA CYS A 19 26.20 7.11 0.52
C CYS A 19 24.76 6.65 0.27
N ARG A 20 24.44 5.37 0.52
CA ARG A 20 23.06 4.87 0.45
C ARG A 20 22.15 5.65 1.39
N GLY A 21 22.56 5.86 2.65
CA GLY A 21 21.79 6.65 3.61
C GLY A 21 21.53 8.09 3.12
N CYS A 22 22.48 8.70 2.40
CA CYS A 22 22.27 10.02 1.82
C CYS A 22 21.32 10.00 0.61
N HIS A 23 21.50 9.06 -0.33
CA HIS A 23 20.60 8.92 -1.49
C HIS A 23 19.14 8.72 -1.05
N GLU A 24 18.93 8.05 0.09
CA GLU A 24 17.61 7.86 0.68
C GLU A 24 17.01 9.14 1.27
N ILE A 25 17.82 9.95 1.98
CA ILE A 25 17.39 11.30 2.39
C ILE A 25 16.93 12.05 1.15
N VAL A 26 17.72 11.96 0.06
CA VAL A 26 17.42 12.72 -1.14
C VAL A 26 16.14 12.23 -1.83
N GLY A 27 15.96 10.92 -1.96
CA GLY A 27 14.78 10.30 -2.57
C GLY A 27 13.51 10.55 -1.76
N ASN A 28 13.56 10.40 -0.44
CA ASN A 28 12.41 10.63 0.44
C ASN A 28 11.99 12.09 0.47
N MET A 29 12.96 13.00 0.57
CA MET A 29 12.70 14.44 0.49
C MET A 29 12.10 14.82 -0.86
N LYS A 30 12.56 14.23 -1.96
CA LYS A 30 11.97 14.43 -3.30
C LYS A 30 10.50 14.00 -3.32
N GLN A 31 10.20 12.77 -2.90
CA GLN A 31 8.83 12.24 -2.86
C GLN A 31 7.89 13.10 -2.00
N ALA A 32 8.36 13.60 -0.86
CA ALA A 32 7.56 14.40 0.05
C ALA A 32 7.43 15.88 -0.36
N LEU A 33 8.48 16.48 -0.96
CA LEU A 33 8.49 17.89 -1.31
C LEU A 33 7.89 18.18 -2.69
N GLU A 34 8.07 17.31 -3.69
CA GLU A 34 7.56 17.53 -5.05
C GLU A 34 6.05 17.88 -5.09
N PRO A 35 5.15 17.10 -4.47
CA PRO A 35 3.72 17.44 -4.49
C PRO A 35 3.43 18.76 -3.76
N ARG A 36 4.07 19.00 -2.60
CA ARG A 36 3.86 20.21 -1.79
C ARG A 36 4.36 21.48 -2.50
N VAL A 37 5.50 21.39 -3.18
CA VAL A 37 6.06 22.47 -4.00
C VAL A 37 5.20 22.72 -5.24
N ALA A 38 4.69 21.66 -5.89
CA ALA A 38 3.79 21.79 -7.04
C ALA A 38 2.46 22.47 -6.66
N GLU A 39 1.84 22.08 -5.55
CA GLU A 39 0.64 22.72 -5.01
C GLU A 39 0.88 24.20 -4.70
N PHE A 40 2.03 24.52 -4.10
CA PHE A 40 2.42 25.90 -3.82
C PHE A 40 2.58 26.73 -5.11
N LYS A 41 3.26 26.18 -6.13
CA LYS A 41 3.40 26.80 -7.46
C LYS A 41 2.04 27.05 -8.10
N ALA A 42 1.14 26.05 -8.10
CA ALA A 42 -0.21 26.18 -8.65
C ALA A 42 -1.06 27.21 -7.88
N ALA A 43 -0.96 27.25 -6.55
CA ALA A 43 -1.63 28.26 -5.72
C ALA A 43 -1.12 29.68 -6.02
N ARG A 44 0.15 29.83 -6.39
CA ARG A 44 0.75 31.10 -6.81
C ARG A 44 0.19 31.57 -8.13
N GLU A 45 0.18 30.73 -9.16
CA GLU A 45 -0.38 31.07 -10.48
C GLU A 45 -1.85 31.49 -10.38
N ARG A 46 -2.63 30.82 -9.52
CA ARG A 46 -4.02 31.20 -9.19
C ARG A 46 -4.13 32.55 -8.49
N ARG A 47 -3.14 32.95 -7.67
CA ARG A 47 -3.12 34.26 -6.98
C ARG A 47 -2.60 35.38 -7.88
N GLU A 48 -1.63 35.09 -8.73
CA GLU A 48 -1.08 36.03 -9.72
C GLU A 48 -2.10 36.35 -10.81
N SER A 49 -2.80 35.33 -11.33
CA SER A 49 -3.91 35.53 -12.28
C SER A 49 -5.10 36.32 -11.68
N ARG A 50 -5.23 36.35 -10.34
CA ARG A 50 -6.28 37.10 -9.63
C ARG A 50 -5.85 38.50 -9.16
N ARG A 51 -4.56 38.86 -9.21
CA ARG A 51 -4.06 40.15 -8.70
C ARG A 51 -3.94 41.20 -9.82
N ARG A 52 -4.88 42.16 -9.82
CA ARG A 52 -4.63 43.52 -10.37
C ARG A 52 -3.83 44.31 -9.32
N SER A 53 -2.57 44.59 -9.64
CA SER A 53 -1.70 45.65 -9.10
C SER A 53 -1.64 45.86 -7.57
N GLY A 54 -0.47 45.58 -6.97
CA GLY A 54 0.02 46.37 -5.83
C GLY A 54 0.09 45.74 -4.43
N ALA A 55 0.05 44.41 -4.26
CA ALA A 55 0.16 43.79 -2.93
C ALA A 55 1.50 43.08 -2.69
N VAL A 56 2.13 43.47 -1.57
CA VAL A 56 3.40 43.04 -0.97
C VAL A 56 3.83 41.61 -1.31
N THR A 57 5.06 41.49 -1.83
CA THR A 57 5.82 40.25 -2.01
C THR A 57 6.17 39.67 -0.63
N VAL A 58 5.42 38.66 -0.19
CA VAL A 58 5.86 37.81 0.93
C VAL A 58 7.11 37.06 0.46
N SER A 59 8.20 37.10 1.23
CA SER A 59 9.47 36.45 0.89
C SER A 59 9.25 34.94 0.69
N HIS A 60 9.23 34.52 -0.58
CA HIS A 60 8.98 33.15 -1.04
C HIS A 60 9.97 32.10 -0.53
N TYR A 61 11.12 32.55 -0.01
CA TYR A 61 12.18 31.68 0.46
C TYR A 61 11.89 31.10 1.85
N GLY A 62 11.20 31.85 2.71
CA GLY A 62 10.86 31.36 4.05
C GLY A 62 9.91 30.16 4.01
N VAL A 63 8.98 30.13 3.05
CA VAL A 63 8.00 29.01 2.95
C VAL A 63 8.66 27.72 2.45
N LEU A 64 9.60 27.81 1.51
CA LEU A 64 10.35 26.63 1.05
C LEU A 64 11.28 26.11 2.14
N GLU A 65 11.91 27.03 2.87
CA GLU A 65 12.75 26.73 4.05
C GLU A 65 11.92 26.00 5.12
N ASP A 66 10.77 26.55 5.51
CA ASP A 66 9.83 25.91 6.46
C ASP A 66 9.40 24.51 5.99
N LEU A 67 9.09 24.34 4.69
CA LEU A 67 8.70 23.05 4.11
C LEU A 67 9.84 22.02 4.16
N VAL A 68 11.06 22.44 3.87
CA VAL A 68 12.26 21.58 3.90
C VAL A 68 12.57 21.18 5.34
N GLU A 69 12.55 22.13 6.29
CA GLU A 69 12.78 21.89 7.72
C GLU A 69 11.72 20.94 8.33
N GLU A 70 10.46 21.09 7.96
CA GLU A 70 9.41 20.18 8.43
C GLU A 70 9.61 18.75 7.89
N THR A 71 10.03 18.64 6.62
CA THR A 71 10.13 17.35 5.92
C THR A 71 11.40 16.59 6.30
N ILE A 72 12.52 17.29 6.55
CA ILE A 72 13.82 16.67 6.83
C ILE A 72 13.81 15.86 8.14
N ALA A 73 13.06 16.31 9.15
CA ALA A 73 12.91 15.60 10.43
C ALA A 73 12.38 14.17 10.27
N GLY A 74 11.61 13.91 9.20
CA GLY A 74 11.08 12.60 8.84
C GLY A 74 11.92 11.84 7.82
N ALA A 75 12.94 12.44 7.20
CA ALA A 75 13.59 11.93 5.98
C ALA A 75 14.18 10.51 6.14
N CYS A 76 14.71 10.15 7.30
CA CYS A 76 15.21 8.79 7.58
C CYS A 76 14.17 7.80 8.08
N ARG A 77 12.91 8.24 8.22
CA ARG A 77 11.75 7.43 8.65
C ARG A 77 10.78 7.17 7.50
N PHE A 78 10.93 7.86 6.37
CA PHE A 78 10.20 7.62 5.14
C PHE A 78 10.79 6.41 4.37
N GLY A 79 9.92 5.59 3.80
CA GLY A 79 10.26 4.62 2.75
C GLY A 79 11.42 3.65 3.00
N ASN A 80 12.16 3.37 1.91
CA ASN A 80 13.11 2.27 1.68
C ASN A 80 14.31 2.15 2.65
N THR A 81 14.52 3.12 3.55
CA THR A 81 15.57 3.04 4.59
C THR A 81 15.25 2.12 5.74
N TYR A 82 13.95 1.84 6.00
CA TYR A 82 13.54 1.06 7.15
C TYR A 82 14.09 -0.38 7.12
N HIS A 83 14.31 -0.95 5.93
CA HIS A 83 14.66 -2.36 5.70
C HIS A 83 16.16 -2.65 5.70
N VAL A 84 17.00 -1.60 5.74
CA VAL A 84 18.46 -1.75 5.72
C VAL A 84 19.03 -1.10 6.99
N PRO A 85 19.15 -1.84 8.11
CA PRO A 85 19.55 -1.25 9.40
C PRO A 85 20.88 -0.48 9.36
N GLN A 86 21.79 -0.84 8.45
CA GLN A 86 23.05 -0.13 8.24
C GLN A 86 22.85 1.19 7.50
N ALA A 87 22.00 1.25 6.47
CA ALA A 87 21.67 2.49 5.77
C ALA A 87 20.82 3.42 6.65
N ARG A 88 19.86 2.87 7.42
CA ARG A 88 19.07 3.64 8.40
C ARG A 88 19.95 4.31 9.45
N LYS A 89 20.84 3.54 10.09
CA LYS A 89 21.79 4.08 11.06
C LYS A 89 22.73 5.12 10.44
N ALA A 90 23.11 4.93 9.17
CA ALA A 90 23.94 5.91 8.46
C ALA A 90 23.16 7.19 8.11
N CYS A 91 21.89 7.04 7.74
CA CYS A 91 20.95 8.14 7.49
C CYS A 91 20.72 8.97 8.76
N GLU A 92 20.38 8.32 9.88
CA GLU A 92 20.17 8.98 11.17
C GLU A 92 21.41 9.75 11.62
N LYS A 93 22.60 9.14 11.47
CA LYS A 93 23.88 9.81 11.77
C LYS A 93 24.18 10.99 10.84
N LEU A 94 23.75 10.91 9.59
CA LEU A 94 23.92 11.99 8.62
C LEU A 94 23.03 13.17 8.97
N LEU A 95 21.75 12.93 9.31
CA LEU A 95 20.86 13.99 9.78
C LEU A 95 21.37 14.60 11.09
N GLU A 96 21.69 13.78 12.09
CA GLU A 96 22.19 14.27 13.38
C GLU A 96 23.43 15.17 13.25
N ALA A 97 24.30 14.89 12.27
CA ALA A 97 25.54 15.63 12.07
C ALA A 97 25.44 16.80 11.08
N MET A 98 24.53 16.73 10.10
CA MET A 98 24.55 17.59 8.90
C MET A 98 23.17 18.11 8.49
N GLU A 99 22.17 18.09 9.38
CA GLU A 99 20.79 18.54 9.08
C GLU A 99 20.79 19.95 8.47
N ASP A 100 21.46 20.91 9.11
CA ASP A 100 21.53 22.30 8.66
C ASP A 100 22.15 22.43 7.27
N GLU A 101 23.23 21.71 6.98
CA GLU A 101 23.88 21.71 5.67
C GLU A 101 23.02 21.06 4.59
N ILE A 102 22.26 20.02 4.93
CA ILE A 102 21.33 19.38 4.00
C ILE A 102 20.17 20.32 3.69
N VAL A 103 19.57 20.95 4.72
CA VAL A 103 18.51 21.96 4.54
C VAL A 103 19.00 23.10 3.65
N ALA A 104 20.19 23.64 3.94
CA ALA A 104 20.79 24.71 3.14
C ALA A 104 21.01 24.29 1.68
N ALA A 105 21.48 23.05 1.44
CA ALA A 105 21.66 22.51 0.10
C ALA A 105 20.34 22.38 -0.67
N TYR A 106 19.28 21.89 -0.01
CA TYR A 106 17.93 21.79 -0.58
C TYR A 106 17.35 23.16 -0.94
N VAL A 107 17.45 24.13 -0.02
CA VAL A 107 16.97 25.50 -0.25
C VAL A 107 17.77 26.18 -1.36
N ALA A 108 19.09 26.00 -1.40
CA ALA A 108 19.94 26.54 -2.46
C ALA A 108 19.62 25.90 -3.83
N HIS A 109 19.39 24.59 -3.89
CA HIS A 109 19.00 23.90 -5.11
C HIS A 109 17.63 24.37 -5.59
N GLY A 110 16.62 24.45 -4.72
CA GLY A 110 15.29 24.96 -5.05
C GLY A 110 15.28 26.41 -5.54
N LYS A 111 16.23 27.25 -5.09
CA LYS A 111 16.44 28.61 -5.62
C LYS A 111 16.94 28.62 -7.07
N ARG A 112 17.72 27.61 -7.47
CA ARG A 112 18.34 27.51 -8.80
C ARG A 112 17.47 26.75 -9.80
N SER A 113 16.80 25.68 -9.37
CA SER A 113 15.98 24.82 -10.22
C SER A 113 14.59 25.42 -10.42
N GLN A 114 14.44 26.27 -11.44
CA GLN A 114 13.13 26.81 -11.82
C GLN A 114 12.38 25.90 -12.83
N ASP A 115 13.06 25.08 -13.64
CA ASP A 115 12.45 24.46 -14.84
C ASP A 115 12.88 23.01 -15.20
N ALA A 116 13.55 22.23 -14.34
CA ALA A 116 13.88 20.83 -14.65
C ALA A 116 13.80 19.91 -13.42
N ALA A 117 13.72 18.60 -13.68
CA ALA A 117 13.59 17.51 -12.70
C ALA A 117 14.37 17.80 -11.40
N PHE A 118 13.66 17.78 -10.27
CA PHE A 118 14.19 18.14 -8.96
C PHE A 118 15.10 17.01 -8.46
N ASP A 119 16.41 17.13 -8.67
CA ASP A 119 17.40 16.17 -8.17
C ASP A 119 18.61 16.90 -7.54
N PRO A 120 18.61 17.06 -6.21
CA PRO A 120 19.71 17.68 -5.48
C PRO A 120 20.79 16.68 -5.05
N ASN A 121 20.88 15.49 -5.65
CA ASN A 121 21.82 14.44 -5.26
C ASN A 121 23.27 14.94 -5.18
N TRP A 122 23.71 15.71 -6.19
CA TRP A 122 25.06 16.27 -6.21
C TRP A 122 25.31 17.21 -5.02
N GLU A 123 24.44 18.20 -4.83
CA GLU A 123 24.58 19.20 -3.76
C GLU A 123 24.50 18.59 -2.37
N VAL A 124 23.61 17.61 -2.17
CA VAL A 124 23.36 17.03 -0.87
C VAL A 124 24.39 15.94 -0.56
N CYS A 125 24.59 14.98 -1.46
CA CYS A 125 25.38 13.78 -1.18
C CYS A 125 26.86 13.90 -1.47
N TYR A 126 27.28 14.85 -2.31
CA TYR A 126 28.69 15.16 -2.52
C TYR A 126 29.15 16.47 -1.90
N GLU A 127 28.44 17.59 -2.12
CA GLU A 127 28.93 18.89 -1.63
C GLU A 127 28.72 19.07 -0.12
N ALA A 128 27.48 18.89 0.37
CA ALA A 128 27.11 19.12 1.76
C ALA A 128 27.62 18.02 2.69
N THR A 129 27.23 16.76 2.46
CA THR A 129 27.44 15.67 3.43
C THR A 129 28.74 14.88 3.21
N ARG A 130 29.36 15.00 2.04
CA ARG A 130 30.49 14.16 1.60
C ARG A 130 30.21 12.68 1.85
N ALA A 131 28.97 12.26 1.60
CA ALA A 131 28.49 10.90 1.86
C ALA A 131 28.83 9.96 0.71
N CYS A 132 28.79 10.48 -0.52
CA CYS A 132 29.07 9.76 -1.75
C CYS A 132 30.37 10.24 -2.41
N THR A 133 30.94 9.39 -3.27
CA THR A 133 32.03 9.82 -4.16
C THR A 133 31.48 10.72 -5.26
N LYS A 134 32.38 11.38 -5.99
CA LYS A 134 32.01 12.27 -7.09
C LYS A 134 31.22 11.50 -8.16
N GLU A 135 31.65 10.28 -8.45
CA GLU A 135 31.03 9.41 -9.44
C GLU A 135 29.58 9.11 -9.02
N LEU A 136 29.37 8.59 -7.80
CA LEU A 136 28.04 8.19 -7.33
C LEU A 136 27.05 9.37 -7.20
N ALA A 137 27.51 10.56 -6.84
CA ALA A 137 26.64 11.72 -6.71
C ALA A 137 26.37 12.46 -8.03
N SER A 138 27.12 12.13 -9.09
CA SER A 138 26.94 12.75 -10.42
C SER A 138 25.83 12.09 -11.26
N HIS A 139 25.39 10.91 -10.83
CA HIS A 139 24.26 10.20 -11.42
C HIS A 139 22.95 10.61 -10.75
N PRO A 140 21.84 10.73 -11.51
CA PRO A 140 20.53 10.94 -10.93
C PRO A 140 20.14 9.77 -10.04
N LEU A 141 19.28 10.00 -9.04
CA LEU A 141 18.86 8.93 -8.13
C LEU A 141 18.18 7.75 -8.84
N SER A 142 17.55 8.00 -9.98
CA SER A 142 16.92 6.97 -10.83
C SER A 142 17.91 5.95 -11.39
N ASP A 143 19.20 6.30 -11.51
CA ASP A 143 20.24 5.34 -11.93
C ASP A 143 20.55 4.32 -10.82
N PHE A 144 20.01 4.54 -9.62
CA PHE A 144 20.19 3.69 -8.45
C PHE A 144 18.86 3.17 -7.87
N THR A 145 17.77 3.32 -8.62
CA THR A 145 16.49 2.63 -8.36
C THR A 145 16.47 1.32 -9.15
N ASP A 146 15.89 0.28 -8.56
CA ASP A 146 15.91 -1.10 -9.07
C ASP A 146 15.01 -1.31 -10.32
N ASP A 147 14.84 -0.27 -11.15
CA ASP A 147 13.97 -0.27 -12.34
C ASP A 147 14.71 -0.73 -13.62
N MET A 148 15.96 -1.18 -13.48
CA MET A 148 16.76 -1.70 -14.61
C MET A 148 16.40 -3.18 -14.85
N GLU A 149 15.66 -3.43 -15.93
CA GLU A 149 15.71 -4.69 -16.68
C GLU A 149 17.19 -5.06 -16.93
N PHE A 150 17.78 -5.91 -16.08
CA PHE A 150 19.12 -6.42 -16.30
C PHE A 150 19.09 -7.94 -16.43
N GLU A 151 19.18 -8.40 -17.68
CA GLU A 151 19.57 -9.75 -18.04
C GLU A 151 20.97 -10.06 -17.47
N SER A 152 21.06 -10.63 -16.27
CA SER A 152 22.07 -11.64 -15.90
C SER A 152 21.93 -12.03 -14.44
N GLY A 153 22.01 -13.33 -14.20
CA GLY A 153 21.55 -13.96 -12.96
C GLY A 153 22.42 -13.71 -11.72
N ASP A 154 21.73 -13.95 -10.60
CA ASP A 154 22.17 -14.05 -9.21
C ASP A 154 22.21 -12.75 -8.34
N ALA A 155 21.02 -12.47 -7.79
CA ALA A 155 20.73 -12.29 -6.36
C ALA A 155 21.00 -10.93 -5.66
N SER A 156 20.10 -9.97 -5.92
CA SER A 156 19.42 -9.21 -4.86
C SER A 156 17.95 -9.10 -5.25
N ALA A 157 17.04 -9.74 -4.49
CA ALA A 157 15.63 -9.88 -4.86
C ALA A 157 14.98 -8.51 -5.10
N ALA A 158 14.65 -8.23 -6.36
CA ALA A 158 13.73 -7.16 -6.72
C ALA A 158 12.37 -7.54 -6.11
N TYR A 159 11.80 -6.66 -5.28
CA TYR A 159 10.46 -6.86 -4.75
C TYR A 159 9.49 -7.01 -5.92
N THR A 160 8.98 -8.22 -6.13
CA THR A 160 8.11 -8.50 -7.27
C THR A 160 6.76 -7.83 -7.02
N SER A 161 6.20 -7.13 -8.01
CA SER A 161 4.84 -6.58 -7.94
C SER A 161 4.10 -6.89 -9.23
N GLU A 162 2.84 -7.28 -9.11
CA GLU A 162 1.93 -7.26 -10.25
C GLU A 162 1.71 -5.81 -10.72
N VAL A 163 1.31 -5.65 -11.99
CA VAL A 163 0.93 -4.36 -12.56
C VAL A 163 -0.18 -3.75 -11.71
N MET A 164 -0.02 -2.48 -11.34
CA MET A 164 -1.06 -1.75 -10.63
C MET A 164 -2.35 -1.74 -11.46
N PRO A 165 -3.49 -2.12 -10.85
CA PRO A 165 -4.75 -2.12 -11.57
C PRO A 165 -5.19 -0.69 -11.90
N SER A 166 -5.79 -0.53 -13.08
CA SER A 166 -6.47 0.71 -13.46
C SER A 166 -7.80 0.80 -12.69
N TRP A 167 -8.01 1.91 -11.96
CA TRP A 167 -9.28 2.17 -11.26
C TRP A 167 -10.36 2.73 -12.20
N SER A 168 -9.98 3.16 -13.40
CA SER A 168 -10.90 3.71 -14.41
C SER A 168 -11.69 2.63 -15.15
N ASP A 169 -11.15 1.40 -15.21
CA ASP A 169 -11.68 0.34 -16.08
C ASP A 169 -12.22 -0.88 -15.30
N GLY A 170 -12.33 -0.79 -13.97
CA GLY A 170 -12.83 -1.90 -13.12
C GLY A 170 -11.77 -2.94 -12.71
N ASP A 171 -10.56 -2.88 -13.27
CA ASP A 171 -9.47 -3.84 -13.00
C ASP A 171 -8.97 -3.85 -11.54
N GLY A 172 -9.23 -2.79 -10.76
CA GLY A 172 -8.88 -2.68 -9.32
C GLY A 172 -9.83 -3.41 -8.37
N VAL A 173 -10.89 -4.00 -8.90
CA VAL A 173 -12.07 -4.48 -8.19
C VAL A 173 -12.27 -5.94 -8.59
N LEU A 174 -11.87 -6.89 -7.73
CA LEU A 174 -11.98 -8.33 -8.04
C LEU A 174 -13.43 -8.85 -8.03
N LEU A 175 -14.39 -8.05 -7.57
CA LEU A 175 -15.81 -8.38 -7.43
C LEU A 175 -16.66 -7.18 -7.85
N ASP A 176 -16.83 -6.94 -9.15
CA ASP A 176 -17.67 -5.84 -9.64
C ASP A 176 -19.13 -6.28 -9.85
N THR A 177 -19.98 -5.92 -8.90
CA THR A 177 -21.34 -5.47 -9.20
C THR A 177 -21.68 -4.32 -8.25
N ASP A 178 -21.66 -3.10 -8.78
CA ASP A 178 -22.26 -1.89 -8.18
C ASP A 178 -21.76 -1.45 -6.77
N ARG A 179 -20.43 -1.42 -6.60
CA ARG A 179 -19.66 -0.73 -5.52
C ARG A 179 -19.27 -1.52 -4.27
N ARG A 180 -19.22 -2.86 -4.25
CA ARG A 180 -18.96 -3.59 -2.99
C ARG A 180 -17.99 -4.76 -3.14
N ALA A 181 -16.75 -4.41 -3.47
CA ALA A 181 -15.74 -5.37 -3.87
C ALA A 181 -14.59 -5.49 -2.88
N VAL A 182 -14.11 -6.72 -2.73
CA VAL A 182 -12.75 -6.98 -2.25
C VAL A 182 -11.78 -6.25 -3.19
N ARG A 183 -11.10 -5.25 -2.66
CA ARG A 183 -10.15 -4.40 -3.38
C ARG A 183 -8.90 -5.21 -3.75
N LYS A 184 -8.46 -5.18 -5.01
CA LYS A 184 -7.16 -5.74 -5.38
C LYS A 184 -6.07 -4.77 -4.93
N VAL A 185 -5.10 -5.28 -4.19
CA VAL A 185 -3.90 -4.55 -3.77
C VAL A 185 -2.70 -5.29 -4.34
N VAL A 186 -1.73 -4.55 -4.87
CA VAL A 186 -0.44 -5.07 -5.35
C VAL A 186 0.68 -4.48 -4.51
N ALA A 187 1.89 -5.05 -4.56
CA ALA A 187 3.01 -4.56 -3.75
C ALA A 187 3.30 -3.08 -4.03
N GLY A 188 3.25 -2.64 -5.30
CA GLY A 188 3.47 -1.25 -5.69
C GLY A 188 2.42 -0.25 -5.18
N SER A 189 1.18 -0.68 -4.89
CA SER A 189 0.11 0.19 -4.39
C SER A 189 -0.17 0.00 -2.90
N PHE A 190 0.42 -1.01 -2.27
CA PHE A 190 0.12 -1.44 -0.90
C PHE A 190 0.19 -0.29 0.12
N LEU A 191 1.28 0.48 0.12
CA LEU A 191 1.44 1.58 1.07
C LEU A 191 0.35 2.62 0.89
N GLN A 192 0.00 2.98 -0.34
CA GLN A 192 -1.06 3.94 -0.60
C GLN A 192 -2.44 3.38 -0.22
N ASP A 193 -2.75 2.17 -0.64
CA ASP A 193 -4.09 1.60 -0.52
C ASP A 193 -4.43 1.11 0.89
N VAL A 194 -3.42 0.71 1.68
CA VAL A 194 -3.62 0.08 2.98
C VAL A 194 -3.18 0.97 4.14
N ILE A 195 -2.17 1.83 3.92
CA ILE A 195 -1.49 2.56 5.01
C ILE A 195 -1.72 4.08 4.92
N LEU A 196 -1.46 4.69 3.76
CA LEU A 196 -1.22 6.14 3.62
C LEU A 196 -2.35 6.94 2.98
N SER A 197 -3.33 6.31 2.31
CA SER A 197 -4.42 7.08 1.73
C SER A 197 -5.32 7.70 2.80
N ASP A 198 -5.85 8.89 2.49
CA ASP A 198 -6.86 9.60 3.28
C ASP A 198 -8.04 8.72 3.72
N GLU A 199 -8.42 7.76 2.87
CA GLU A 199 -9.44 6.76 3.16
C GLU A 199 -8.88 5.69 4.12
N ALA A 200 -7.74 5.07 3.78
CA ALA A 200 -7.14 4.03 4.58
C ALA A 200 -6.79 4.51 6.00
N GLU A 201 -6.29 5.72 6.20
CA GLU A 201 -5.95 6.25 7.52
C GLU A 201 -7.16 6.31 8.46
N ARG A 202 -8.34 6.62 7.91
CA ARG A 202 -9.60 6.82 8.66
C ARG A 202 -10.41 5.55 8.81
N LEU A 203 -10.21 4.55 7.94
CA LEU A 203 -10.99 3.32 7.90
C LEU A 203 -10.18 2.11 8.38
N ASP A 204 -10.89 1.11 8.88
CA ASP A 204 -10.30 -0.21 9.14
C ASP A 204 -10.03 -0.92 7.80
N VAL A 205 -8.87 -1.55 7.61
CA VAL A 205 -8.61 -2.36 6.40
C VAL A 205 -8.45 -3.81 6.84
N LEU A 206 -9.30 -4.68 6.34
CA LEU A 206 -9.15 -6.13 6.48
C LEU A 206 -8.54 -6.65 5.17
N LEU A 207 -7.31 -7.11 5.25
CA LEU A 207 -6.51 -7.57 4.12
C LEU A 207 -6.36 -9.09 4.15
N TYR A 208 -6.70 -9.74 3.05
CA TYR A 208 -6.37 -11.13 2.80
C TYR A 208 -5.04 -11.25 2.05
N LEU A 209 -4.04 -11.80 2.73
CA LEU A 209 -2.74 -12.19 2.18
C LEU A 209 -2.92 -13.56 1.52
N SER A 210 -3.14 -13.56 0.21
CA SER A 210 -3.52 -14.76 -0.54
C SER A 210 -2.33 -15.41 -1.23
N PHE A 211 -2.35 -16.74 -1.30
CA PHE A 211 -1.35 -17.56 -2.01
C PHE A 211 -2.08 -18.55 -2.94
N PRO A 212 -2.74 -18.05 -4.00
CA PRO A 212 -3.55 -18.85 -4.91
C PRO A 212 -2.79 -19.97 -5.62
N PHE A 213 -1.48 -19.83 -5.81
CA PHE A 213 -0.62 -20.79 -6.51
C PHE A 213 0.15 -21.67 -5.52
N SER A 214 0.84 -21.10 -4.54
CA SER A 214 1.67 -21.89 -3.62
C SER A 214 0.86 -22.55 -2.50
N ASN A 215 -0.34 -22.05 -2.19
CA ASN A 215 -1.25 -22.64 -1.20
C ASN A 215 -2.72 -22.61 -1.67
N LYS A 216 -2.94 -23.26 -2.82
CA LYS A 216 -4.23 -23.28 -3.53
C LYS A 216 -5.40 -23.79 -2.70
N GLU A 217 -5.24 -24.89 -1.97
CA GLU A 217 -6.33 -25.48 -1.17
C GLU A 217 -6.82 -24.52 -0.07
N PHE A 218 -5.88 -23.87 0.64
CA PHE A 218 -6.24 -22.84 1.61
C PHE A 218 -6.96 -21.68 0.93
N HIS A 219 -6.47 -21.23 -0.23
CA HIS A 219 -7.08 -20.13 -0.97
C HIS A 219 -8.52 -20.44 -1.39
N GLU A 220 -8.75 -21.61 -1.97
CA GLU A 220 -10.09 -22.06 -2.37
C GLU A 220 -11.05 -22.17 -1.17
N SER A 221 -10.54 -22.48 0.02
CA SER A 221 -11.35 -22.57 1.24
C SER A 221 -11.66 -21.20 1.86
N ALA A 222 -10.66 -20.31 1.90
CA ALA A 222 -10.75 -19.03 2.62
C ALA A 222 -11.41 -17.91 1.79
N MET A 223 -11.13 -17.86 0.49
CA MET A 223 -11.60 -16.78 -0.38
C MET A 223 -13.13 -16.68 -0.47
N PRO A 224 -13.91 -17.78 -0.54
CA PRO A 224 -15.37 -17.71 -0.54
C PRO A 224 -15.94 -17.04 0.71
N ALA A 225 -15.37 -17.31 1.89
CA ALA A 225 -15.80 -16.67 3.13
C ALA A 225 -15.48 -15.17 3.13
N PHE A 226 -14.32 -14.80 2.60
CA PHE A 226 -13.90 -13.41 2.45
C PHE A 226 -14.78 -12.64 1.46
N ALA A 227 -15.10 -13.23 0.31
CA ALA A 227 -16.04 -12.68 -0.66
C ALA A 227 -17.46 -12.55 -0.06
N ARG A 228 -17.92 -13.57 0.66
CA ARG A 228 -19.22 -13.57 1.34
C ARG A 228 -19.31 -12.49 2.41
N LEU A 229 -18.22 -12.22 3.14
CA LEU A 229 -18.17 -11.08 4.07
C LEU A 229 -18.41 -9.76 3.33
N GLY A 230 -17.85 -9.60 2.13
CA GLY A 230 -18.12 -8.48 1.24
C GLY A 230 -19.60 -8.35 0.91
N ALA A 231 -20.26 -9.44 0.54
CA ALA A 231 -21.71 -9.47 0.29
C ALA A 231 -22.54 -9.22 1.57
N VAL A 232 -22.04 -9.58 2.74
CA VAL A 232 -22.75 -9.38 4.02
C VAL A 232 -22.65 -7.94 4.53
N ILE A 233 -21.52 -7.28 4.32
CA ILE A 233 -21.27 -5.89 4.73
C ILE A 233 -21.73 -4.89 3.66
N GLY A 234 -21.61 -5.29 2.40
CA GLY A 234 -21.87 -4.46 1.23
C GLY A 234 -22.96 -5.03 0.33
N GLY A 235 -23.81 -5.93 0.79
CA GLY A 235 -24.86 -6.51 -0.05
C GLY A 235 -25.88 -5.48 -0.50
N SER A 236 -26.43 -5.65 -1.71
CA SER A 236 -27.64 -4.99 -2.17
C SER A 236 -28.78 -5.13 -1.15
N HIS A 237 -29.85 -4.36 -1.31
CA HIS A 237 -31.00 -4.47 -0.41
C HIS A 237 -31.49 -5.92 -0.29
N ASP A 238 -31.56 -6.64 -1.41
CA ASP A 238 -32.06 -8.01 -1.47
C ASP A 238 -31.08 -9.01 -0.82
N GLU A 239 -29.77 -8.81 -1.00
CA GLU A 239 -28.74 -9.63 -0.34
C GLU A 239 -28.69 -9.40 1.17
N LEU A 240 -28.87 -8.15 1.61
CA LEU A 240 -29.01 -7.82 3.03
C LEU A 240 -30.31 -8.37 3.60
N GLU A 241 -31.41 -8.38 2.84
CA GLU A 241 -32.64 -9.02 3.26
C GLU A 241 -32.45 -10.54 3.40
N HIS A 242 -31.75 -11.16 2.46
CA HIS A 242 -31.40 -12.58 2.55
C HIS A 242 -30.49 -12.88 3.74
N THR A 243 -29.52 -12.01 4.03
CA THR A 243 -28.55 -12.14 5.13
C THR A 243 -29.15 -11.85 6.50
N CYS A 244 -29.95 -10.79 6.62
CA CYS A 244 -30.47 -10.29 7.89
C CYS A 244 -31.88 -10.79 8.21
N GLY A 245 -32.56 -11.44 7.26
CA GLY A 245 -33.88 -12.05 7.47
C GLY A 245 -34.96 -11.10 8.00
N GLY A 246 -34.86 -9.81 7.70
CA GLY A 246 -35.77 -8.77 8.20
C GLY A 246 -35.29 -7.98 9.42
N SER A 247 -34.17 -8.35 10.05
CA SER A 247 -33.63 -7.64 11.22
C SER A 247 -33.09 -6.24 10.86
N ASP A 248 -33.76 -5.19 11.35
CA ASP A 248 -33.31 -3.80 11.21
C ASP A 248 -31.94 -3.58 11.85
N MET A 249 -31.70 -4.19 13.02
CA MET A 249 -30.42 -4.09 13.73
C MET A 249 -29.27 -4.68 12.89
N CYS A 250 -29.50 -5.79 12.21
CA CYS A 250 -28.52 -6.38 11.30
C CYS A 250 -28.24 -5.46 10.10
N ARG A 251 -29.29 -4.90 9.47
CA ARG A 251 -29.13 -3.98 8.33
C ARG A 251 -28.37 -2.71 8.72
N GLU A 252 -28.69 -2.12 9.86
CA GLU A 252 -27.99 -0.95 10.39
C GLU A 252 -26.52 -1.27 10.70
N ALA A 253 -26.24 -2.45 11.25
CA ALA A 253 -24.88 -2.90 11.51
C ALA A 253 -24.09 -3.12 10.21
N ALA A 254 -24.68 -3.76 9.20
CA ALA A 254 -24.06 -3.92 7.89
C ALA A 254 -23.70 -2.56 7.27
N ALA A 255 -24.65 -1.61 7.25
CA ALA A 255 -24.43 -0.25 6.74
C ALA A 255 -23.34 0.51 7.53
N ALA A 256 -23.26 0.28 8.85
CA ALA A 256 -22.21 0.87 9.67
C ALA A 256 -20.81 0.37 9.30
N LEU A 257 -20.69 -0.88 8.83
CA LEU A 257 -19.45 -1.49 8.36
C LEU A 257 -19.08 -1.06 6.94
N THR A 258 -20.04 -0.92 6.01
CA THR A 258 -19.77 -0.61 4.58
C THR A 258 -18.93 0.65 4.39
N GLY A 259 -19.17 1.68 5.20
CA GLY A 259 -18.46 2.96 5.13
C GLY A 259 -17.28 3.08 6.09
N ARG A 260 -16.88 1.98 6.76
CA ARG A 260 -15.85 1.99 7.81
C ARG A 260 -14.80 0.91 7.68
N VAL A 261 -15.04 -0.09 6.84
CA VAL A 261 -14.15 -1.23 6.66
C VAL A 261 -13.89 -1.41 5.16
N ILE A 262 -12.62 -1.37 4.79
CA ILE A 262 -12.15 -1.74 3.45
C ILE A 262 -11.80 -3.22 3.49
N LEU A 263 -12.38 -4.00 2.58
CA LEU A 263 -11.95 -5.37 2.32
C LEU A 263 -10.96 -5.35 1.17
N ALA A 264 -9.77 -5.92 1.37
CA ALA A 264 -8.71 -5.93 0.39
C ALA A 264 -8.09 -7.33 0.28
N ARG A 265 -7.50 -7.63 -0.88
CA ARG A 265 -6.73 -8.85 -1.13
C ARG A 265 -5.43 -8.48 -1.85
N ILE A 266 -4.35 -9.13 -1.46
CA ILE A 266 -3.09 -9.14 -2.21
C ILE A 266 -2.68 -10.57 -2.54
N ASN A 267 -2.20 -10.80 -3.76
CA ASN A 267 -1.64 -12.07 -4.20
C ASN A 267 -0.15 -12.12 -3.88
N VAL A 268 0.23 -12.74 -2.77
CA VAL A 268 1.61 -12.76 -2.28
C VAL A 268 2.52 -13.67 -3.12
N ASP A 269 1.96 -14.60 -3.90
CA ASP A 269 2.76 -15.41 -4.84
C ASP A 269 3.42 -14.55 -5.93
N ASN A 270 2.81 -13.42 -6.28
CA ASN A 270 3.28 -12.50 -7.32
C ASN A 270 3.61 -11.10 -6.76
N ASN A 271 3.45 -10.88 -5.45
CA ASN A 271 3.68 -9.60 -4.81
C ASN A 271 4.49 -9.77 -3.54
N GLU A 272 5.70 -9.24 -3.53
CA GLU A 272 6.57 -9.23 -2.36
C GLU A 272 6.26 -7.98 -1.52
N LEU A 273 5.67 -8.19 -0.35
CA LEU A 273 5.38 -7.10 0.58
C LEU A 273 6.66 -6.64 1.27
N ALA A 274 6.91 -5.34 1.25
CA ALA A 274 8.00 -4.75 2.02
C ALA A 274 7.80 -5.00 3.53
N PRO A 275 8.87 -5.18 4.31
CA PRO A 275 8.78 -5.20 5.77
C PRO A 275 8.12 -3.92 6.33
N PRO A 276 7.63 -3.89 7.58
CA PRO A 276 7.36 -5.06 8.42
C PRO A 276 6.12 -5.86 7.95
N HIS A 277 5.46 -5.43 6.86
CA HIS A 277 4.18 -5.98 6.42
C HIS A 277 4.32 -7.33 5.74
N GLY A 278 5.46 -7.61 5.11
CA GLY A 278 5.84 -8.93 4.58
C GLY A 278 6.59 -9.84 5.56
N ASP A 279 7.06 -9.31 6.70
CA ASP A 279 7.94 -10.05 7.61
C ASP A 279 7.19 -11.20 8.28
N ASN A 280 7.71 -12.42 8.12
CA ASN A 280 7.16 -13.66 8.69
C ASN A 280 5.79 -14.06 8.13
N ILE A 281 5.43 -13.59 6.93
CA ILE A 281 4.31 -14.16 6.18
C ILE A 281 4.82 -15.36 5.37
N ASP A 282 4.81 -16.53 6.02
CA ASP A 282 5.21 -17.79 5.37
C ASP A 282 4.03 -18.53 4.73
N GLY A 283 2.84 -17.91 4.72
CA GLY A 283 1.64 -18.50 4.13
C GLY A 283 0.40 -17.61 4.28
N PRO A 284 -0.76 -18.08 3.77
CA PRO A 284 -1.99 -17.31 3.76
C PRO A 284 -2.37 -16.79 5.13
N ALA A 285 -2.83 -15.54 5.20
CA ALA A 285 -3.24 -14.93 6.46
C ALA A 285 -4.28 -13.83 6.26
N MET A 286 -5.08 -13.63 7.31
CA MET A 286 -5.94 -12.46 7.44
C MET A 286 -5.23 -11.44 8.33
N ALA A 287 -5.00 -10.25 7.78
CA ALA A 287 -4.38 -9.13 8.48
C ALA A 287 -5.38 -7.99 8.61
N HIS A 288 -5.54 -7.47 9.83
CA HIS A 288 -6.35 -6.31 10.11
C HIS A 288 -5.46 -5.12 10.44
N TYR A 289 -5.69 -4.02 9.72
CA TYR A 289 -5.01 -2.74 9.84
C TYR A 289 -6.00 -1.71 10.41
N PRO A 290 -6.00 -1.49 11.73
CA PRO A 290 -6.97 -0.60 12.36
C PRO A 290 -6.82 0.85 11.92
N ALA A 291 -7.93 1.58 11.85
CA ALA A 291 -7.92 3.03 11.65
C ALA A 291 -7.02 3.72 12.69
N GLY A 292 -6.19 4.67 12.26
CA GLY A 292 -5.26 5.39 13.14
C GLY A 292 -4.10 4.57 13.73
N SER A 293 -3.96 3.28 13.41
CA SER A 293 -2.89 2.42 13.95
C SER A 293 -2.33 1.42 12.91
N LYS A 294 -2.04 1.92 11.70
CA LYS A 294 -1.62 1.09 10.55
C LYS A 294 -0.24 0.43 10.69
N GLY A 295 0.64 0.98 11.52
CA GLY A 295 1.96 0.42 11.78
C GLY A 295 1.96 -0.85 12.64
N MET A 296 0.82 -1.27 13.21
CA MET A 296 0.71 -2.44 14.09
C MET A 296 -0.44 -3.36 13.66
N PRO A 297 -0.33 -4.01 12.48
CA PRO A 297 -1.37 -4.93 12.02
C PRO A 297 -1.59 -6.07 13.00
N LYS A 298 -2.83 -6.53 13.09
CA LYS A 298 -3.23 -7.71 13.84
C LYS A 298 -3.40 -8.85 12.85
N PHE A 299 -2.76 -9.97 13.12
CA PHE A 299 -2.88 -11.16 12.28
C PHE A 299 -3.79 -12.17 12.96
N MET A 300 -4.60 -12.84 12.16
CA MET A 300 -5.35 -14.01 12.63
C MET A 300 -4.35 -15.15 12.86
N SER A 301 -3.98 -15.40 14.11
CA SER A 301 -2.99 -16.40 14.50
C SER A 301 -3.50 -17.84 14.41
N ASN A 302 -4.80 -18.03 14.17
CA ASN A 302 -5.46 -19.33 14.18
C ASN A 302 -5.96 -19.73 12.78
N ASN A 303 -5.05 -19.78 11.81
CA ASN A 303 -5.29 -20.37 10.48
C ASN A 303 -5.44 -21.91 10.53
N SER A 304 -5.79 -22.45 11.70
CA SER A 304 -5.65 -23.84 12.13
C SER A 304 -6.60 -24.84 11.46
N LEU A 305 -7.16 -24.53 10.30
CA LEU A 305 -8.13 -25.36 9.60
C LEU A 305 -7.98 -25.30 8.07
N ASP A 306 -6.78 -25.16 7.52
CA ASP A 306 -6.55 -25.21 6.06
C ASP A 306 -7.43 -24.20 5.27
N GLY A 307 -7.63 -23.01 5.84
CA GLY A 307 -8.42 -21.94 5.21
C GLY A 307 -9.93 -22.05 5.41
N ARG A 308 -10.41 -23.02 6.20
CA ARG A 308 -11.84 -23.19 6.52
C ARG A 308 -12.36 -22.12 7.47
N LEU A 309 -12.41 -20.89 6.97
CA LEU A 309 -12.92 -19.71 7.66
C LEU A 309 -14.40 -19.52 7.33
N THR A 310 -15.18 -19.06 8.29
CA THR A 310 -16.55 -18.62 8.06
C THR A 310 -16.65 -17.10 8.13
N VAL A 311 -17.78 -16.54 7.68
CA VAL A 311 -18.06 -15.10 7.85
C VAL A 311 -18.09 -14.73 9.33
N TYR A 312 -18.58 -15.63 10.18
CA TYR A 312 -18.54 -15.45 11.64
C TYR A 312 -17.11 -15.27 12.15
N ASP A 313 -16.15 -16.08 11.71
CA ASP A 313 -14.76 -15.99 12.18
C ASP A 313 -14.12 -14.64 11.79
N LEU A 314 -14.41 -14.15 10.58
CA LEU A 314 -13.91 -12.85 10.12
C LEU A 314 -14.55 -11.68 10.87
N LEU A 315 -15.86 -11.73 11.14
CA LEU A 315 -16.55 -10.72 11.96
C LEU A 315 -16.05 -10.75 13.41
N PHE A 316 -15.86 -11.94 13.97
CA PHE A 316 -15.32 -12.13 15.32
C PHE A 316 -13.91 -11.56 15.42
N PHE A 317 -13.06 -11.80 14.42
CA PHE A 317 -11.73 -11.23 14.35
C PHE A 317 -11.77 -9.71 14.33
N LEU A 318 -12.53 -9.13 13.39
CA LEU A 318 -12.67 -7.68 13.26
C LEU A 318 -13.19 -7.03 14.56
N MET A 319 -14.15 -7.68 15.23
CA MET A 319 -14.70 -7.25 16.51
C MET A 319 -13.64 -7.13 17.61
N HIS A 320 -12.63 -8.00 17.63
CA HIS A 320 -11.60 -8.05 18.67
C HIS A 320 -10.33 -7.26 18.32
N THR A 321 -10.09 -6.97 17.05
CA THR A 321 -8.86 -6.30 16.60
C THR A 321 -9.04 -4.82 16.30
N THR A 322 -10.27 -4.37 16.06
CA THR A 322 -10.54 -2.95 15.79
C THR A 322 -10.41 -2.06 17.02
N ALA A 323 -9.79 -0.91 16.81
CA ALA A 323 -9.79 0.20 17.77
C ALA A 323 -11.05 1.07 17.63
N THR A 324 -11.86 0.88 16.58
CA THR A 324 -13.02 1.69 16.25
C THR A 324 -14.28 1.13 16.93
N PRO A 325 -14.86 1.80 17.96
CA PRO A 325 -15.96 1.22 18.74
C PRO A 325 -17.24 0.95 17.93
N VAL A 326 -17.47 1.74 16.87
CA VAL A 326 -18.61 1.55 15.96
C VAL A 326 -18.45 0.25 15.16
N VAL A 327 -17.25 -0.02 14.64
CA VAL A 327 -16.93 -1.24 13.88
C VAL A 327 -17.07 -2.46 14.79
N ALA A 328 -16.51 -2.40 16.01
CA ALA A 328 -16.62 -3.51 16.98
C ALA A 328 -18.09 -3.85 17.29
N ARG A 329 -18.92 -2.84 17.58
CA ARG A 329 -20.35 -3.04 17.87
C ARG A 329 -21.10 -3.59 16.67
N ALA A 330 -20.86 -3.05 15.48
CA ALA A 330 -21.53 -3.50 14.26
C ALA A 330 -21.15 -4.95 13.94
N ALA A 331 -19.87 -5.32 14.03
CA ALA A 331 -19.43 -6.70 13.86
C ALA A 331 -20.06 -7.66 14.89
N ALA A 332 -20.20 -7.22 16.15
CA ALA A 332 -20.86 -7.98 17.20
C ALA A 332 -22.35 -8.23 16.92
N VAL A 333 -23.07 -7.20 16.44
CA VAL A 333 -24.48 -7.31 16.06
C VAL A 333 -24.64 -8.24 14.87
N MET A 334 -23.82 -8.06 13.82
CA MET A 334 -23.84 -8.95 12.64
C MET A 334 -23.60 -10.41 13.01
N SER A 335 -22.62 -10.67 13.89
CA SER A 335 -22.30 -12.04 14.36
C SER A 335 -23.42 -12.72 15.14
N ARG A 336 -24.42 -11.97 15.60
CA ARG A 336 -25.57 -12.47 16.37
C ARG A 336 -26.87 -12.50 15.58
N GLU A 337 -27.11 -11.46 14.79
CA GLU A 337 -28.41 -11.17 14.17
C GLU A 337 -28.46 -11.59 12.70
N ALA A 338 -27.31 -11.75 12.03
CA ALA A 338 -27.30 -12.31 10.68
C ALA A 338 -27.71 -13.79 10.71
N ARG A 339 -28.35 -14.23 9.62
CA ARG A 339 -28.81 -15.60 9.45
C ARG A 339 -27.66 -16.58 9.56
N ARG A 340 -27.95 -17.74 10.14
CA ARG A 340 -26.97 -18.79 10.38
C ARG A 340 -26.32 -19.26 9.07
N GLU A 341 -27.11 -19.34 8.01
CA GLU A 341 -26.67 -19.75 6.67
C GLU A 341 -25.66 -18.77 6.07
N ALA A 342 -25.79 -17.47 6.36
CA ALA A 342 -24.84 -16.46 5.92
C ALA A 342 -23.56 -16.45 6.77
N LEU A 343 -23.69 -16.63 8.09
CA LEU A 343 -22.57 -16.60 9.04
C LEU A 343 -21.67 -17.82 8.97
N TYR A 344 -22.28 -19.01 8.84
CA TYR A 344 -21.60 -20.30 8.92
C TYR A 344 -21.61 -21.02 7.57
N TYR A 345 -21.64 -20.28 6.46
CA TYR A 345 -21.44 -20.86 5.13
C TYR A 345 -20.07 -21.56 5.07
N ARG A 346 -20.06 -22.79 4.57
CA ARG A 346 -18.88 -23.66 4.51
C ARG A 346 -18.61 -24.05 3.05
N ALA A 347 -17.78 -23.27 2.39
CA ALA A 347 -17.45 -23.52 0.98
C ALA A 347 -16.75 -24.86 0.72
N TRP A 348 -16.27 -25.53 1.77
CA TRP A 348 -15.58 -26.82 1.71
C TRP A 348 -16.48 -28.03 2.02
N ASP A 349 -17.72 -27.82 2.45
CA ASP A 349 -18.67 -28.91 2.75
C ASP A 349 -19.57 -29.26 1.53
N ASP A 350 -19.52 -28.48 0.44
CA ASP A 350 -20.26 -28.78 -0.79
C ASP A 350 -19.63 -29.98 -1.53
N GLU A 351 -20.05 -31.21 -1.19
CA GLU A 351 -19.73 -32.45 -1.91
C GLU A 351 -20.24 -32.45 -3.38
N ASP A 352 -21.06 -31.45 -3.77
CA ASP A 352 -21.62 -31.27 -5.11
C ASP A 352 -20.69 -30.55 -6.11
N ARG A 353 -19.39 -30.37 -5.80
CA ARG A 353 -18.37 -29.95 -6.79
C ARG A 353 -18.31 -30.87 -8.03
N LEU A 354 -18.94 -32.04 -8.01
CA LEU A 354 -19.05 -32.99 -9.14
C LEU A 354 -20.37 -32.90 -9.93
N SER A 355 -21.35 -32.10 -9.51
CA SER A 355 -22.65 -32.01 -10.19
C SER A 355 -22.90 -30.64 -10.81
N GLY A 356 -21.97 -30.16 -11.64
CA GLY A 356 -22.24 -29.33 -12.83
C GLY A 356 -23.00 -28.01 -12.70
N ASP A 357 -23.52 -27.65 -11.54
CA ASP A 357 -24.17 -26.36 -11.29
C ASP A 357 -23.06 -25.40 -10.85
N PRO A 358 -22.72 -24.40 -11.69
CA PRO A 358 -21.71 -23.43 -11.32
C PRO A 358 -22.19 -22.71 -10.05
N LEU A 359 -21.23 -22.28 -9.23
CA LEU A 359 -21.49 -21.17 -8.31
C LEU A 359 -22.27 -20.10 -9.10
N PRO A 360 -23.23 -19.36 -8.52
CA PRO A 360 -24.01 -18.36 -9.26
C PRO A 360 -23.16 -17.27 -9.94
N PHE A 361 -21.84 -17.31 -9.76
CA PHE A 361 -20.83 -16.48 -10.37
C PHE A 361 -19.65 -17.40 -10.74
N GLU A 362 -19.41 -17.55 -12.04
CA GLU A 362 -18.22 -18.20 -12.58
C GLU A 362 -17.05 -17.24 -12.35
N TRP A 363 -16.27 -17.48 -11.29
CA TRP A 363 -15.18 -16.60 -10.89
C TRP A 363 -13.94 -16.89 -11.74
N ASP A 364 -13.48 -15.93 -12.54
CA ASP A 364 -12.16 -16.00 -13.16
C ASP A 364 -11.09 -15.79 -12.08
N TRP A 365 -10.53 -16.91 -11.61
CA TRP A 365 -9.48 -16.93 -10.60
C TRP A 365 -8.08 -16.64 -11.15
N THR A 366 -7.93 -16.49 -12.47
CA THR A 366 -6.62 -16.51 -13.13
C THR A 366 -6.05 -15.14 -13.43
N GLY A 367 -6.87 -14.09 -13.52
CA GLY A 367 -6.39 -12.73 -13.78
C GLY A 367 -5.57 -12.61 -15.08
N THR A 368 -5.74 -13.55 -16.02
CA THR A 368 -5.19 -13.41 -17.36
C THR A 368 -6.23 -12.69 -18.22
N PRO A 369 -5.88 -11.56 -18.86
CA PRO A 369 -6.74 -11.01 -19.89
C PRO A 369 -6.78 -12.04 -21.03
N GLU A 370 -7.92 -12.71 -21.23
CA GLU A 370 -8.15 -13.45 -22.46
C GLU A 370 -8.05 -12.46 -23.63
N SER A 371 -6.99 -12.63 -24.40
CA SER A 371 -6.76 -11.94 -25.66
C SER A 371 -7.81 -12.36 -26.67
N ASP A 372 -8.97 -11.70 -26.70
CA ASP A 372 -9.84 -11.74 -27.86
C ASP A 372 -9.37 -10.70 -28.89
N LEU A 373 -8.17 -10.93 -29.44
CA LEU A 373 -7.69 -10.27 -30.64
C LEU A 373 -7.93 -11.19 -31.84
N SER A 374 -9.21 -11.46 -32.10
CA SER A 374 -9.68 -12.01 -33.36
C SER A 374 -10.50 -10.99 -34.17
N GLY A 375 -10.25 -9.70 -33.97
CA GLY A 375 -10.78 -8.62 -34.82
C GLY A 375 -9.76 -8.14 -35.85
N ARG A 376 -9.77 -8.73 -37.05
CA ARG A 376 -9.13 -8.13 -38.23
C ARG A 376 -9.62 -6.69 -38.42
N ILE A 377 -8.71 -5.73 -38.41
CA ILE A 377 -8.91 -4.44 -39.09
C ILE A 377 -7.76 -4.30 -40.09
N GLU A 378 -8.10 -4.47 -41.37
CA GLU A 378 -7.29 -4.03 -42.49
C GLU A 378 -7.30 -2.50 -42.53
N LEU A 379 -6.11 -1.89 -42.48
CA LEU A 379 -5.78 -0.63 -43.14
C LEU A 379 -4.32 -0.66 -43.61
#